data_AF-A0A351XBZ0-F1
#
_entry.id   AF-A0A351XBZ0-F1
#
_cell.length_a   1.000
_cell.length_b   1.000
_cell.length_c   1.000
_cell.angle_alpha   90.00
_cell.angle_beta   90.00
_cell.angle_gamma   90.00
#
_symmetry.space_group_name_H-M   'P 1'
#
loop_
_entity.id
_entity.type
_entity.pdbx_description
1 polymer ?
#
loop_
_entity_poly.entity_id
_entity_poly.type
_entity_poly.pdbx_seq_one_letter_code
_entity_poly.pdbx_strand_id
1 'polypeptide(L)'
;LLLVGVASVAAGWFYTGGPRPYGYLGLGEVFVFVFFSLVATVGSAYVHQQQVPAVAWLAATAVGFLACALLVVNNLRDLPGDAEAGKRTLAVRLGARLTRLLYVALLDGALVVGSLCALDRRWAALVLGAGILAGPAVRIVLGGAEGRDLVDVLGRTGRTQLATGALLALGLALSA
;
A
#
# COMPACT_ATOMS: atom_id res chain seq x y z
N LEU A 1 -11.71 5.02 -20.12
CA LEU A 1 -10.95 3.86 -19.60
C LEU A 1 -9.79 3.44 -20.49
N LEU A 2 -9.90 3.43 -21.83
CA LEU A 2 -8.78 3.08 -22.72
C LEU A 2 -7.51 3.92 -22.49
N LEU A 3 -7.64 5.25 -22.37
CA LEU A 3 -6.51 6.14 -22.04
C LEU A 3 -5.88 5.81 -20.67
N VAL A 4 -6.71 5.45 -19.68
CA VAL A 4 -6.26 5.05 -18.34
C VAL A 4 -5.52 3.71 -18.43
N GLY A 5 -6.01 2.76 -19.22
CA GLY A 5 -5.34 1.48 -19.45
C GLY A 5 -3.97 1.65 -20.13
N VAL A 6 -3.89 2.50 -21.16
CA VAL A 6 -2.62 2.85 -21.82
C VAL A 6 -1.66 3.51 -20.83
N ALA A 7 -2.15 4.46 -20.01
CA ALA A 7 -1.35 5.09 -18.96
C ALA A 7 -0.84 4.06 -17.94
N SER A 8 -1.67 3.10 -17.51
CA SER A 8 -1.27 2.03 -16.59
C SER A 8 -0.18 1.12 -17.19
N VAL A 9 -0.28 0.77 -18.48
CA VAL A 9 0.75 -0.04 -19.16
C VAL A 9 2.06 0.72 -19.28
N ALA A 10 2.01 1.97 -19.75
CA ALA A 10 3.18 2.84 -19.81
C ALA A 10 3.83 2.97 -18.43
N ALA A 11 2.99 3.14 -17.39
CA ALA A 11 3.48 3.31 -16.04
C ALA A 11 3.99 1.99 -15.40
N GLY A 12 3.54 0.82 -15.84
CA GLY A 12 4.20 -0.45 -15.53
C GLY A 12 5.57 -0.57 -16.20
N TRP A 13 5.66 -0.18 -17.47
CA TRP A 13 6.89 -0.28 -18.27
C TRP A 13 8.01 0.62 -17.74
N PHE A 14 7.72 1.89 -17.47
CA PHE A 14 8.73 2.85 -16.99
C PHE A 14 9.05 2.72 -15.49
N TYR A 15 8.34 1.86 -14.76
CA TYR A 15 8.63 1.58 -13.35
C TYR A 15 9.98 0.88 -13.18
N THR A 16 10.28 -0.12 -14.01
CA THR A 16 11.55 -0.85 -14.03
C THR A 16 12.33 -0.72 -15.34
N GLY A 17 11.66 -0.37 -16.44
CA GLY A 17 12.24 -0.27 -17.77
C GLY A 17 12.64 1.14 -18.19
N GLY A 18 13.53 1.21 -19.18
CA GLY A 18 14.03 2.46 -19.76
C GLY A 18 15.31 2.99 -19.09
N PRO A 19 15.86 4.11 -19.59
CA PRO A 19 17.16 4.62 -19.17
C PRO A 19 17.15 5.27 -17.77
N ARG A 20 15.97 5.63 -17.24
CA ARG A 20 15.78 6.24 -15.90
C ARG A 20 14.48 5.75 -15.26
N PRO A 21 14.41 4.49 -14.81
CA PRO A 21 13.21 3.96 -14.20
C PRO A 21 12.91 4.71 -12.91
N TYR A 22 11.70 5.24 -12.79
CA TYR A 22 11.35 6.12 -11.67
C TYR A 22 11.15 5.38 -10.35
N GLY A 23 11.08 4.03 -10.37
CA GLY A 23 11.21 3.23 -9.16
C GLY A 23 12.49 3.56 -8.39
N TYR A 24 13.57 3.91 -9.10
CA TYR A 24 14.85 4.32 -8.50
C TYR A 24 14.95 5.82 -8.20
N LEU A 25 13.89 6.59 -8.49
CA LEU A 25 13.79 8.01 -8.17
C LEU A 25 12.98 8.28 -6.90
N GLY A 26 12.54 7.23 -6.19
CA GLY A 26 11.74 7.38 -4.96
C GLY A 26 10.29 7.76 -5.23
N LEU A 27 9.79 7.48 -6.43
CA LEU A 27 8.39 7.67 -6.82
C LEU A 27 7.60 6.35 -6.80
N GLY A 28 8.21 5.27 -6.32
CA GLY A 28 7.61 3.94 -6.39
C GLY A 28 6.33 3.83 -5.58
N GLU A 29 6.31 4.39 -4.36
CA GLU A 29 5.14 4.40 -3.49
C GLU A 29 3.98 5.20 -4.12
N VAL A 30 4.27 6.35 -4.73
CA VAL A 30 3.26 7.15 -5.43
C VAL A 30 2.67 6.37 -6.61
N PHE A 31 3.52 5.70 -7.39
CA PHE A 31 3.08 4.89 -8.51
C PHE A 31 2.19 3.72 -8.07
N VAL A 32 2.63 2.95 -7.07
CA VAL A 32 1.85 1.83 -6.51
C VAL A 32 0.52 2.32 -5.96
N PHE A 33 0.50 3.45 -5.24
CA PHE A 33 -0.72 4.04 -4.71
C PHE A 33 -1.71 4.41 -5.83
N VAL A 34 -1.25 5.12 -6.85
CA VAL A 34 -2.11 5.60 -7.93
C VAL A 34 -2.61 4.46 -8.80
N PHE A 35 -1.72 3.62 -9.33
CA PHE A 35 -2.09 2.66 -10.37
C PHE A 35 -2.57 1.32 -9.81
N PHE A 36 -1.92 0.80 -8.76
CA PHE A 36 -2.28 -0.49 -8.17
C PHE A 36 -3.34 -0.38 -7.07
N SER A 37 -3.73 0.84 -6.69
CA SER A 37 -4.82 1.06 -5.73
C SER A 37 -5.92 1.95 -6.32
N LEU A 38 -5.70 3.25 -6.52
CA LEU A 38 -6.77 4.16 -6.92
C LEU A 38 -7.38 3.77 -8.26
N VAL A 39 -6.56 3.64 -9.30
CA VAL A 39 -7.01 3.27 -10.65
C VAL A 39 -7.63 1.87 -10.64
N ALA A 40 -7.00 0.90 -9.98
CA ALA A 40 -7.49 -0.48 -9.93
C ALA A 40 -8.85 -0.58 -9.23
N THR A 41 -8.97 -0.05 -8.02
CA THR A 41 -10.19 -0.18 -7.20
C THR A 41 -11.31 0.74 -7.68
N VAL A 42 -11.03 2.04 -7.90
CA VAL A 42 -12.05 3.00 -8.36
C VAL A 42 -12.46 2.71 -9.80
N GLY A 43 -11.50 2.34 -10.65
CA GLY A 43 -11.79 1.92 -12.02
C GLY A 43 -12.70 0.69 -12.07
N SER A 44 -12.45 -0.30 -11.20
CA SER A 44 -13.32 -1.48 -11.08
C SER A 44 -14.72 -1.11 -10.60
N ALA A 45 -14.84 -0.22 -9.60
CA ALA A 45 -16.13 0.28 -9.13
C ALA A 45 -16.91 0.99 -10.26
N TYR A 46 -16.23 1.83 -11.04
CA TYR A 46 -16.82 2.52 -12.18
C TYR A 46 -17.31 1.54 -13.26
N VAL A 47 -16.52 0.53 -13.61
CA VAL A 47 -16.92 -0.47 -14.62
C VAL A 47 -18.19 -1.21 -14.19
N HIS A 48 -18.30 -1.60 -12.91
CA HIS A 48 -19.44 -2.36 -12.40
C HIS A 48 -20.68 -1.51 -12.13
N GLN A 49 -20.52 -0.29 -11.60
CA GLN A 49 -21.63 0.52 -11.09
C GLN A 49 -21.94 1.73 -11.98
N GLN A 50 -21.10 2.02 -12.97
CA GLN A 50 -21.13 3.26 -13.77
C GLN A 50 -21.04 4.53 -12.90
N GLN A 51 -20.57 4.38 -11.65
CA GLN A 51 -20.44 5.43 -10.65
C GLN A 51 -19.17 5.19 -9.82
N VAL A 52 -18.68 6.25 -9.19
CA VAL A 52 -17.50 6.23 -8.31
C VAL A 52 -17.89 6.74 -6.93
N PRO A 53 -18.58 5.93 -6.11
CA PRO A 53 -19.05 6.37 -4.81
C PRO A 53 -17.86 6.70 -3.89
N ALA A 54 -18.07 7.60 -2.93
CA ALA A 54 -17.03 8.02 -1.99
C ALA A 54 -16.36 6.84 -1.26
N VAL A 55 -17.14 5.79 -0.94
CA VAL A 55 -16.65 4.56 -0.32
C VAL A 55 -15.61 3.83 -1.17
N ALA A 56 -15.68 3.91 -2.50
CA ALA A 56 -14.69 3.31 -3.40
C ALA A 56 -13.33 4.01 -3.29
N TRP A 57 -13.33 5.34 -3.13
CA TRP A 57 -12.11 6.13 -2.93
C TRP A 57 -11.45 5.86 -1.57
N LEU A 58 -12.25 5.76 -0.51
CA LEU A 58 -11.77 5.40 0.82
C LEU A 58 -11.18 3.98 0.82
N ALA A 59 -11.90 3.00 0.26
CA ALA A 59 -11.43 1.62 0.15
C ALA A 59 -10.14 1.52 -0.69
N ALA A 60 -10.08 2.22 -1.83
CA ALA A 60 -8.89 2.27 -2.65
C ALA A 60 -7.70 2.83 -1.85
N THR A 61 -7.89 3.96 -1.16
CA THR A 61 -6.85 4.61 -0.35
C THR A 61 -6.32 3.69 0.75
N ALA A 62 -7.21 2.99 1.46
CA ALA A 62 -6.84 2.04 2.50
C ALA A 62 -5.96 0.90 1.95
N VAL A 63 -6.36 0.29 0.82
CA VAL A 63 -5.58 -0.75 0.15
C VAL A 63 -4.27 -0.21 -0.39
N GLY A 64 -4.26 1.02 -0.90
CA GLY A 64 -3.08 1.69 -1.43
C GLY A 64 -2.04 1.96 -0.37
N PHE A 65 -2.45 2.37 0.82
CA PHE A 65 -1.54 2.53 1.95
C PHE A 65 -0.88 1.22 2.36
N LEU A 66 -1.60 0.09 2.35
CA LEU A 66 -1.00 -1.23 2.63
C LEU A 66 -0.02 -1.67 1.53
N ALA A 67 -0.37 -1.44 0.26
CA ALA A 67 0.54 -1.71 -0.85
C ALA A 67 1.83 -0.87 -0.76
N CYS A 68 1.69 0.40 -0.39
CA CYS A 68 2.83 1.27 -0.12
C CYS A 68 3.63 0.79 1.10
N ALA A 69 2.98 0.37 2.18
CA ALA A 69 3.65 -0.14 3.36
C ALA A 69 4.52 -1.37 3.01
N LEU A 70 4.00 -2.28 2.19
CA LEU A 70 4.72 -3.46 1.71
C LEU A 70 5.95 -3.06 0.87
N LEU A 71 5.81 -2.08 -0.03
CA LEU A 71 6.93 -1.55 -0.80
C LEU A 71 7.97 -0.83 0.10
N VAL A 72 7.51 -0.07 1.08
CA VAL A 72 8.38 0.66 2.03
C VAL A 72 9.22 -0.31 2.86
N VAL A 73 8.67 -1.43 3.34
CA VAL A 73 9.46 -2.46 4.04
C VAL A 73 10.45 -3.13 3.08
N ASN A 74 10.05 -3.40 1.84
CA ASN A 74 10.96 -3.93 0.84
C ASN A 74 12.15 -2.98 0.60
N ASN A 75 11.86 -1.68 0.44
CA ASN A 75 12.89 -0.64 0.26
C ASN A 75 13.74 -0.44 1.53
N LEU A 76 13.18 -0.64 2.73
CA LEU A 76 13.93 -0.61 3.98
C LEU A 76 14.91 -1.79 4.09
N ARG A 77 14.50 -2.99 3.65
CA ARG A 77 15.36 -4.19 3.61
C ARG A 77 16.55 -3.97 2.69
N ASP A 78 16.29 -3.41 1.52
CA ASP A 78 17.29 -3.25 0.47
C ASP A 78 18.08 -1.94 0.61
N LEU A 79 17.82 -1.15 1.66
CA LEU A 79 18.38 0.18 1.89
C LEU A 79 19.92 0.24 1.76
N PRO A 80 20.72 -0.65 2.40
CA PRO A 80 22.18 -0.57 2.29
C PRO A 80 22.66 -0.78 0.85
N GLY A 81 22.15 -1.83 0.19
CA GLY A 81 22.54 -2.16 -1.19
C GLY A 81 22.04 -1.15 -2.21
N ASP A 82 20.85 -0.57 -2.01
CA ASP A 82 20.32 0.47 -2.87
C ASP A 82 21.12 1.78 -2.75
N ALA A 83 21.58 2.12 -1.54
CA ALA A 83 22.45 3.27 -1.32
C ALA A 83 23.82 3.08 -1.98
N GLU A 84 24.44 1.91 -1.82
CA GLU A 84 25.73 1.56 -2.46
C GLU A 84 25.63 1.57 -3.99
N ALA A 85 24.51 1.09 -4.55
CA ALA A 85 24.24 1.10 -5.98
C ALA A 85 23.85 2.48 -6.53
N GLY A 86 23.83 3.53 -5.70
CA GLY A 86 23.48 4.90 -6.10
C GLY A 86 22.01 5.10 -6.46
N LYS A 87 21.12 4.17 -6.09
CA LYS A 87 19.66 4.33 -6.28
C LYS A 87 19.13 5.35 -5.29
N ARG A 88 18.12 6.12 -5.70
CA ARG A 88 17.50 7.18 -4.89
C ARG A 88 16.06 6.84 -4.54
N THR A 89 15.82 5.62 -4.04
CA THR A 89 14.51 5.17 -3.54
C THR A 89 14.03 6.06 -2.39
N LEU A 90 12.74 6.02 -2.07
CA LEU A 90 12.19 6.83 -0.99
C LEU A 90 12.86 6.48 0.35
N ALA A 91 13.14 5.20 0.58
CA ALA A 91 13.87 4.75 1.76
C ALA A 91 15.29 5.33 1.83
N VAL A 92 16.04 5.34 0.72
CA VAL A 92 17.38 5.97 0.67
C VAL A 92 17.31 7.47 0.95
N ARG A 93 16.30 8.17 0.41
CA ARG A 93 16.12 9.61 0.61
C ARG A 93 15.73 9.98 2.05
N LEU A 94 14.88 9.17 2.68
CA LEU A 94 14.37 9.41 4.03
C LEU A 94 15.33 8.90 5.12
N GLY A 95 16.10 7.86 4.81
CA GLY A 95 16.89 7.11 5.78
C GLY A 95 16.06 6.17 6.66
N ALA A 96 16.72 5.15 7.23
CA ALA A 96 16.07 4.03 7.90
C ALA A 96 15.03 4.44 8.96
N ARG A 97 15.34 5.43 9.81
CA ARG A 97 14.43 5.87 10.88
C ARG A 97 13.11 6.41 10.35
N LEU A 98 13.15 7.32 9.38
CA LEU A 98 11.95 7.90 8.80
C LEU A 98 11.19 6.88 7.95
N THR A 99 11.88 5.96 7.27
CA THR A 99 11.25 4.86 6.54
C THR A 99 10.46 3.93 7.46
N ARG A 100 10.98 3.62 8.66
CA ARG A 100 10.26 2.84 9.68
C ARG A 100 9.00 3.56 10.16
N LEU A 101 9.08 4.88 10.39
CA LEU A 101 7.91 5.68 10.79
C LEU A 101 6.87 5.77 9.66
N LEU A 102 7.33 5.93 8.42
CA LEU A 102 6.45 5.93 7.24
C LEU A 102 5.70 4.60 7.12
N TYR A 103 6.38 3.47 7.33
CA TYR A 103 5.73 2.15 7.32
C TYR A 103 4.57 2.07 8.32
N VAL A 104 4.79 2.49 9.57
CA VAL A 104 3.75 2.48 10.61
C VAL A 104 2.62 3.45 10.26
N ALA A 105 2.95 4.67 9.81
CA ALA A 105 1.96 5.66 9.39
C ALA A 105 1.07 5.15 8.24
N LEU A 106 1.63 4.40 7.30
CA LEU A 106 0.87 3.79 6.21
C LEU A 106 -0.04 2.66 6.71
N LEU A 107 0.42 1.80 7.63
CA LEU A 107 -0.43 0.77 8.23
C LEU A 107 -1.59 1.38 9.03
N ASP A 108 -1.30 2.32 9.92
CA ASP A 108 -2.31 2.99 10.74
C ASP A 108 -3.26 3.79 9.86
N GLY A 109 -2.73 4.52 8.87
CA GLY A 109 -3.52 5.23 7.88
C GLY A 109 -4.46 4.30 7.13
N ALA A 110 -4.03 3.08 6.78
CA ALA A 110 -4.89 2.12 6.09
C ALA A 110 -6.07 1.67 6.95
N LEU A 111 -5.83 1.40 8.24
CA LEU A 111 -6.88 1.01 9.18
C LEU A 111 -7.85 2.16 9.44
N VAL A 112 -7.32 3.38 9.67
CA VAL A 112 -8.12 4.60 9.86
C VAL A 112 -8.98 4.86 8.63
N VAL A 113 -8.39 5.02 7.45
CA VAL A 113 -9.15 5.32 6.23
C VAL A 113 -10.10 4.18 5.86
N GLY A 114 -9.69 2.93 6.04
CA GLY A 114 -10.57 1.78 5.83
C GLY A 114 -11.80 1.81 6.76
N SER A 115 -11.62 2.16 8.03
CA SER A 115 -12.73 2.27 8.99
C SER A 115 -13.67 3.44 8.69
N LEU A 116 -13.21 4.51 8.03
CA LEU A 116 -14.08 5.60 7.57
C LEU A 116 -15.12 5.14 6.55
N CYS A 117 -14.91 4.01 5.86
CA CYS A 117 -15.94 3.38 5.04
C CYS A 117 -17.20 3.02 5.87
N ALA A 118 -17.08 2.88 7.19
CA ALA A 118 -18.20 2.60 8.09
C ALA A 118 -19.22 3.74 8.18
N LEU A 119 -18.85 4.97 7.78
CA LEU A 119 -19.77 6.11 7.70
C LEU A 119 -20.91 5.88 6.70
N ASP A 120 -20.63 5.13 5.62
CA ASP A 120 -21.60 4.77 4.59
C ASP A 120 -22.03 3.29 4.68
N ARG A 121 -21.15 2.42 5.21
CA ARG A 121 -21.36 0.96 5.29
C ARG A 121 -20.90 0.44 6.64
N ARG A 122 -21.76 0.50 7.68
CA ARG A 122 -21.41 0.23 9.10
C ARG A 122 -20.51 -0.98 9.36
N TRP A 123 -20.69 -2.08 8.62
CA TRP A 123 -19.90 -3.30 8.80
C TRP A 123 -18.47 -3.19 8.28
N ALA A 124 -18.11 -2.15 7.53
CA ALA A 124 -16.74 -1.87 7.13
C ALA A 124 -15.79 -1.64 8.32
N ALA A 125 -16.32 -1.31 9.51
CA ALA A 125 -15.53 -1.22 10.75
C ALA A 125 -14.81 -2.53 11.11
N LEU A 126 -15.25 -3.69 10.57
CA LEU A 126 -14.56 -4.98 10.72
C LEU A 126 -13.09 -4.93 10.28
N VAL A 127 -12.73 -4.01 9.38
CA VAL A 127 -11.35 -3.81 8.92
C VAL A 127 -10.38 -3.51 10.06
N LEU A 128 -10.83 -2.92 11.16
CA LEU A 128 -10.01 -2.68 12.35
C LEU A 128 -9.47 -3.98 12.96
N GLY A 129 -10.16 -5.10 12.77
CA GLY A 129 -9.70 -6.42 13.17
C GLY A 129 -8.39 -6.84 12.49
N ALA A 130 -8.08 -6.31 11.29
CA ALA A 130 -6.81 -6.57 10.63
C ALA A 130 -5.61 -6.00 11.40
N GLY A 131 -5.82 -5.02 12.28
CA GLY A 131 -4.77 -4.44 13.13
C GLY A 131 -4.10 -5.46 14.05
N ILE A 132 -4.81 -6.53 14.44
CA ILE A 132 -4.25 -7.64 15.23
C ILE A 132 -3.10 -8.32 14.47
N LEU A 133 -3.23 -8.47 13.15
CA LEU A 133 -2.19 -9.06 12.30
C LEU A 133 -1.05 -8.08 11.99
N ALA A 134 -1.34 -6.77 12.00
CA ALA A 134 -0.35 -5.71 11.77
C ALA A 134 0.62 -5.56 12.97
N GLY A 135 0.12 -5.69 14.20
CA GLY A 135 0.88 -5.40 15.43
C GLY A 135 2.23 -6.11 15.55
N PRO A 136 2.34 -7.43 15.25
CA PRO A 136 3.63 -8.11 15.25
C PRO A 136 4.62 -7.56 14.21
N ALA A 137 4.16 -7.13 13.04
CA ALA A 137 5.02 -6.54 12.01
C ALA A 137 5.54 -5.16 12.43
N VAL A 138 4.67 -4.33 13.00
CA VAL A 138 5.02 -3.01 13.56
C VAL A 138 6.08 -3.13 14.65
N ARG A 139 5.92 -4.07 15.59
CA ARG A 139 6.89 -4.31 16.67
C ARG A 139 8.27 -4.68 16.15
N ILE A 140 8.36 -5.53 15.13
CA ILE A 140 9.64 -5.92 14.51
C ILE A 140 10.30 -4.71 13.83
N VAL A 141 9.53 -3.94 13.07
CA VAL A 141 10.06 -2.76 12.35
C VAL A 141 10.54 -1.67 13.33
N LEU A 142 9.76 -1.37 14.37
CA LEU A 142 10.15 -0.38 15.38
C LEU A 142 11.24 -0.88 16.32
N GLY A 143 11.36 -2.19 16.50
CA GLY A 143 12.44 -2.84 17.24
C GLY A 143 13.81 -2.79 16.54
N GLY A 144 13.89 -2.20 15.35
CA GLY A 144 15.15 -2.00 14.65
C GLY A 144 15.58 -3.15 13.74
N ALA A 145 14.67 -4.05 13.34
CA ALA A 145 14.99 -5.18 12.45
C ALA A 145 15.69 -4.76 11.16
N GLU A 146 16.66 -5.56 10.69
CA GLU A 146 17.47 -5.28 9.50
C GLU A 146 17.62 -6.53 8.62
N GLY A 147 17.91 -6.32 7.33
CA GLY A 147 18.22 -7.39 6.39
C GLY A 147 17.16 -8.51 6.37
N ARG A 148 17.56 -9.74 6.70
CA ARG A 148 16.69 -10.92 6.63
C ARG A 148 15.49 -10.86 7.58
N ASP A 149 15.60 -10.16 8.71
CA ASP A 149 14.49 -10.02 9.66
C ASP A 149 13.30 -9.28 9.05
N LEU A 150 13.56 -8.42 8.06
CA LEU A 150 12.52 -7.71 7.33
C LEU A 150 11.79 -8.59 6.31
N VAL A 151 12.32 -9.76 5.93
CA VAL A 151 11.61 -10.72 5.07
C VAL A 151 10.37 -11.28 5.77
N ASP A 152 10.48 -11.56 7.07
CA ASP A 152 9.34 -11.96 7.89
C ASP A 152 8.31 -10.83 8.01
N VAL A 153 8.77 -9.58 8.07
CA VAL A 153 7.88 -8.41 8.03
C VAL A 153 7.11 -8.36 6.72
N LEU A 154 7.75 -8.53 5.55
CA LEU A 154 7.05 -8.58 4.26
C LEU A 154 5.90 -9.60 4.27
N GLY A 155 6.17 -10.82 4.77
CA GLY A 155 5.16 -11.86 4.86
C GLY A 155 3.98 -11.47 5.78
N ARG A 156 4.26 -10.83 6.92
CA ARG A 156 3.24 -10.36 7.86
C ARG A 156 2.43 -9.17 7.32
N THR A 157 3.09 -8.22 6.66
CA THR A 157 2.43 -7.10 5.97
C THR A 157 1.53 -7.62 4.86
N GLY A 158 1.99 -8.60 4.06
CA GLY A 158 1.17 -9.24 3.03
C GLY A 158 -0.08 -9.91 3.59
N ARG A 159 0.04 -10.66 4.70
CA ARG A 159 -1.13 -11.24 5.40
C ARG A 159 -2.09 -10.18 5.93
N THR A 160 -1.55 -9.08 6.47
CA THR A 160 -2.35 -7.93 6.92
C THR A 160 -3.11 -7.30 5.76
N GLN A 161 -2.47 -7.16 4.59
CA GLN A 161 -3.11 -6.66 3.37
C GLN A 161 -4.25 -7.56 2.89
N LEU A 162 -4.02 -8.88 2.86
CA LEU A 162 -5.06 -9.85 2.49
C LEU A 162 -6.24 -9.81 3.47
N ALA A 163 -5.96 -9.82 4.78
CA ALA A 163 -7.00 -9.75 5.81
C ALA A 163 -7.79 -8.44 5.74
N THR A 164 -7.12 -7.31 5.55
CA THR A 164 -7.78 -6.00 5.36
C THR A 164 -8.69 -6.04 4.15
N GLY A 165 -8.20 -6.52 3.01
CA GLY A 165 -9.00 -6.65 1.78
C GLY A 165 -10.24 -7.52 1.98
N ALA A 166 -10.07 -8.69 2.62
CA ALA A 166 -11.17 -9.61 2.91
C ALA A 166 -12.20 -9.01 3.88
N LEU A 167 -11.76 -8.42 4.99
CA LEU A 167 -12.64 -7.82 5.99
C LEU A 167 -13.37 -6.60 5.45
N LEU A 168 -12.70 -5.77 4.64
CA LEU A 168 -13.32 -4.61 4.01
C LEU A 168 -14.34 -5.05 2.96
N ALA A 169 -14.01 -6.02 2.10
CA ALA A 169 -14.94 -6.57 1.12
C ALA A 169 -16.18 -7.18 1.80
N LEU A 170 -15.97 -7.97 2.86
CA LEU A 170 -17.06 -8.54 3.66
C LEU A 170 -17.91 -7.46 4.31
N GLY A 171 -17.31 -6.46 4.93
CA GLY A 171 -18.01 -5.36 5.59
C GLY A 171 -18.84 -4.52 4.62
N LEU A 172 -18.34 -4.29 3.40
CA LEU A 172 -19.09 -3.62 2.34
C LEU A 172 -20.25 -4.49 1.83
N ALA A 173 -20.03 -5.80 1.67
CA ALA A 173 -21.05 -6.74 1.17
C ALA A 173 -22.18 -6.98 2.18
N LEU A 174 -21.89 -7.07 3.49
CA LEU A 174 -22.90 -7.21 4.55
C LEU A 174 -23.76 -5.95 4.76
N SER A 175 -23.36 -4.85 4.13
CA SER A 175 -24.05 -3.56 4.20
C SER A 175 -24.81 -3.22 2.91
N ALA A 176 -24.86 -4.16 1.95
CA ALA A 176 -25.62 -4.08 0.71
C ALA A 176 -27.01 -4.71 0.90
#